data_AF-W9BTG0-F1
#
_entry.id   AF-W9BTG0-F1
#
_cell.length_a   1.000
_cell.length_b   1.000
_cell.length_c   1.000
_cell.angle_alpha   90.00
_cell.angle_beta   90.00
_cell.angle_gamma   90.00
#
_symmetry.space_group_name_H-M   'P 1'
#
loop_
_entity.id
_entity.type
_entity.pdbx_description
1 polymer ?
#
loop_
_entity_poly.entity_id
_entity_poly.type
_entity_poly.pdbx_seq_one_letter_code
_entity_poly.pdbx_strand_id
1 'polypeptide(L)' 'MFVPFDPDWPPFDPPRARPPRPPRRISPAQEKRLMQAIGLNLLLAIVAPIGGATVIAALLGWWG' A
#
# COMPACT_ATOMS: atom_id res chain seq x y z
N MET A 1 15.16 46.35 35.16
CA MET A 1 14.31 46.81 34.04
C MET A 1 13.33 45.70 33.73
N PHE A 2 12.03 45.92 33.90
CA PHE A 2 10.99 44.93 33.61
C PHE A 2 10.45 45.20 32.20
N VAL A 3 10.34 44.15 31.38
CA VAL A 3 9.79 44.26 30.02
C VAL A 3 8.27 44.41 30.13
N PRO A 4 7.65 45.42 29.48
CA PRO A 4 6.19 45.57 29.49
C PRO A 4 5.54 44.36 28.84
N PHE A 5 4.50 43.84 29.48
CA PHE A 5 3.74 42.69 28.99
C PHE A 5 2.87 43.17 27.83
N ASP A 6 3.14 42.67 26.62
CA ASP A 6 2.32 42.92 25.44
C ASP A 6 1.17 41.89 25.43
N PRO A 7 -0.11 42.32 25.58
CA PRO A 7 -1.26 41.41 25.56
C PRO A 7 -1.41 40.66 24.23
N ASP A 8 -0.83 41.19 23.15
CA ASP A 8 -0.95 40.66 21.80
C ASP A 8 0.22 39.72 21.44
N TRP A 9 1.01 39.30 22.45
CA TRP A 9 2.10 38.35 22.32
C TRP A 9 1.68 36.92 22.71
N PRO A 10 1.96 35.89 21.88
CA PRO A 10 2.60 35.95 20.57
C PRO A 10 1.64 36.40 19.45
N PRO A 11 2.16 37.02 18.37
CA PRO A 11 1.35 37.39 17.22
C PRO A 11 0.64 36.16 16.64
N PHE A 12 -0.60 36.37 16.17
CA PHE A 12 -1.42 35.34 15.54
C PHE A 12 -0.66 34.71 14.36
N ASP A 13 -0.24 33.46 14.50
CA ASP A 13 0.35 32.69 13.40
C ASP A 13 -0.76 32.49 12.35
N PRO A 14 -0.65 33.06 11.14
CA PRO A 14 -1.63 32.81 10.09
C PRO A 14 -1.69 31.32 9.79
N PRO A 15 -2.86 30.76 9.42
CA PRO A 15 -2.98 29.34 9.12
C PRO A 15 -1.92 28.94 8.09
N ARG A 16 -0.95 28.11 8.50
CA ARG A 16 0.07 27.59 7.59
C ARG A 16 -0.65 26.91 6.44
N ALA A 17 -0.42 27.39 5.22
CA ALA A 17 -0.95 26.76 4.02
C ALA A 17 -0.58 25.28 4.05
N ARG A 18 -1.58 24.38 3.99
CA ARG A 18 -1.29 22.95 3.95
C ARG A 18 -0.45 22.68 2.70
N PRO A 19 0.62 21.88 2.80
CA PRO A 19 1.40 21.53 1.62
C PRO A 19 0.49 20.90 0.55
N PRO A 20 0.75 21.14 -0.74
CA PRO A 20 -0.03 20.56 -1.81
C PRO A 20 -0.02 19.03 -1.68
N ARG A 21 -1.17 18.39 -1.90
CA ARG A 21 -1.25 16.92 -1.89
C ARG A 21 -0.29 16.37 -2.94
N PRO A 22 0.49 15.32 -2.61
CA PRO A 22 1.38 14.70 -3.58
C PRO A 22 0.56 14.20 -4.78
N PRO A 23 1.10 14.31 -6.01
CA PRO A 23 0.42 13.84 -7.19
C PRO A 23 0.15 12.34 -7.08
N ARG A 24 -1.05 11.90 -7.53
CA ARG A 24 -1.36 10.48 -7.65
C ARG A 24 -0.37 9.86 -8.64
N ARG A 25 0.48 8.95 -8.13
CA ARG A 25 1.55 8.31 -8.92
C ARG A 25 1.03 7.26 -9.90
N ILE A 26 -0.22 6.81 -9.73
CA ILE A 26 -0.83 5.73 -10.50
C ILE A 26 -2.11 6.25 -11.17
N SER A 27 -2.21 5.99 -12.47
CA SER A 27 -3.44 6.19 -13.22
C SER A 27 -4.49 5.13 -12.84
N PRO A 28 -5.81 5.42 -12.95
CA PRO A 28 -6.86 4.45 -12.62
C PRO A 28 -6.75 3.12 -13.38
N ALA A 29 -6.24 3.16 -14.61
CA ALA A 29 -6.01 1.97 -15.42
C ALA A 29 -4.86 1.10 -14.87
N GLN A 30 -3.79 1.72 -14.36
CA GLN A 30 -2.68 1.01 -13.71
C GLN A 30 -3.11 0.42 -12.37
N GLU A 31 -3.94 1.12 -11.59
CA GLU A 31 -4.49 0.62 -10.33
C GLU A 31 -5.32 -0.64 -10.57
N LYS A 32 -6.19 -0.63 -11.60
CA LYS A 32 -6.99 -1.80 -11.98
C LYS A 32 -6.12 -3.00 -12.37
N ARG A 33 -5.05 -2.78 -13.16
CA ARG A 33 -4.12 -3.84 -13.56
C ARG A 33 -3.35 -4.39 -12.36
N LEU A 34 -2.91 -3.52 -11.45
CA LEU A 34 -2.23 -3.92 -10.22
C LEU A 34 -3.14 -4.78 -9.34
N MET A 35 -4.39 -4.36 -9.15
CA MET A 35 -5.39 -5.13 -8.40
C MET A 35 -5.67 -6.50 -9.04
N GLN A 36 -5.75 -6.57 -10.38
CA GLN A 36 -5.88 -7.84 -11.10
C GLN A 36 -4.68 -8.76 -10.88
N ALA A 37 -3.46 -8.22 -10.95
CA ALA A 37 -2.24 -9.00 -10.73
C ALA A 37 -2.16 -9.55 -9.30
N ILE A 38 -2.51 -8.73 -8.30
CA ILE A 38 -2.57 -9.15 -6.89
C ILE A 38 -3.63 -10.25 -6.72
N GLY A 39 -4.83 -10.04 -7.27
CA GLY A 39 -5.91 -11.04 -7.17
C GLY A 39 -5.55 -12.36 -7.84
N LEU A 40 -4.93 -12.33 -9.02
CA LEU A 40 -4.44 -13.51 -9.70
C LEU A 40 -3.36 -14.23 -8.89
N ASN A 41 -2.42 -13.50 -8.30
CA ASN A 41 -1.35 -14.09 -7.49
C ASN A 41 -1.92 -14.78 -6.23
N LEU A 42 -2.87 -14.15 -5.54
CA LEU A 42 -3.56 -14.75 -4.40
C LEU A 42 -4.33 -16.01 -4.80
N LEU A 43 -5.02 -15.99 -5.94
CA LEU A 43 -5.71 -17.17 -6.45
C LEU A 43 -4.72 -18.30 -6.74
N LEU A 44 -3.62 -17.99 -7.43
CA LEU A 44 -2.56 -18.96 -7.71
C LEU A 44 -1.92 -19.49 -6.43
N ALA A 45 -1.73 -18.67 -5.39
CA ALA A 45 -1.19 -19.11 -4.11
C ALA A 45 -2.08 -20.17 -3.42
N ILE A 46 -3.39 -20.17 -3.69
CA ILE A 46 -4.35 -21.16 -3.17
C ILE A 46 -4.46 -22.39 -4.09
N VAL A 47 -4.46 -22.18 -5.40
CA VAL A 47 -4.61 -23.24 -6.41
C VAL A 47 -3.32 -24.04 -6.61
N ALA A 48 -2.16 -23.38 -6.54
CA ALA A 48 -0.86 -24.02 -6.74
C ALA A 48 -0.56 -25.15 -5.74
N PRO A 49 -0.91 -25.07 -4.44
CA PRO A 49 -0.83 -26.21 -3.53
C PRO A 49 -1.63 -27.43 -4.00
N ILE A 50 -2.80 -27.22 -4.61
CA ILE A 50 -3.65 -28.32 -5.11
C ILE A 50 -2.96 -28.99 -6.30
N GLY A 51 -2.57 -28.20 -7.30
CA GLY A 51 -1.87 -28.73 -8.48
C GLY A 51 -0.48 -29.30 -8.13
N GLY A 52 0.23 -28.66 -7.22
CA GLY A 52 1.54 -29.07 -6.72
C GLY A 52 1.46 -30.38 -5.95
N ALA A 53 0.46 -30.56 -5.07
CA ALA A 53 0.21 -31.82 -4.39
C ALA A 53 -0.09 -32.94 -5.40
N THR A 54 -0.85 -32.66 -6.46
CA THR A 54 -1.10 -33.65 -7.52
C THR A 54 0.19 -34.05 -8.25
N VAL A 55 1.04 -33.10 -8.62
CA VAL A 55 2.32 -33.38 -9.30
C VAL A 55 3.27 -34.15 -8.37
N ILE A 56 3.38 -33.75 -7.11
CA ILE A 56 4.21 -34.45 -6.11
C ILE A 56 3.70 -35.87 -5.87
N ALA A 57 2.38 -36.06 -5.73
CA ALA A 57 1.78 -37.38 -5.56
C ALA A 57 2.03 -38.28 -6.79
N ALA A 58 1.92 -37.73 -8.01
CA ALA A 58 2.22 -38.47 -9.23
C ALA A 58 3.70 -38.89 -9.31
N LEU A 59 4.62 -38.01 -8.91
CA LEU A 59 6.06 -38.31 -8.88
C LEU A 59 6.42 -39.37 -7.84
N LEU A 60 5.84 -39.28 -6.63
CA LEU A 60 6.04 -40.28 -5.59
C LEU A 60 5.48 -41.65 -6.00
N GLY A 61 4.29 -41.67 -6.63
CA GLY A 61 3.69 -42.89 -7.15
C GLY A 61 4.42 -43.50 -8.34
N TRP A 62 5.20 -42.72 -9.09
CA TRP A 62 6.05 -43.24 -10.17
C TRP A 62 7.30 -43.95 -9.63
N TRP A 63 7.78 -43.56 -8.45
CA TRP A 63 9.02 -44.09 -7.85
C TRP A 63 8.81 -45.25 -6.87
N GLY A 64 7.56 -45.59 -6.55
CA GLY A 64 7.17 -46.74 -5.71
C GLY A 64 6.67 -47.91 -6.53
#